data_AF-A0A3B8Z0H0-F1
#
_entry.id   AF-A0A3B8Z0H0-F1
#
_cell.length_a   1.000
_cell.length_b   1.000
_cell.length_c   1.000
_cell.angle_alpha   90.00
_cell.angle_beta   90.00
_cell.angle_gamma   90.00
#
_symmetry.space_group_name_H-M   'P 1'
#
loop_
_entity.id
_entity.type
_entity.pdbx_description
1 polymer ?
#
loop_
_entity_poly.entity_id
_entity_poly.type
_entity_poly.pdbx_seq_one_letter_code
_entity_poly.pdbx_strand_id
1 'polypeptide(L)'
;PECSVALIHGRVPAAERERIMREFKEGAYQILVATTVIEVGIDVANATVMVIEHAERFGLSQLHQLRGRVGRGASAARCLLVADWAQSREARERLRVMTETTDGLRIAEADLAIRGPGAMLGTRQSGVPDFRVANILRDQALLHEARDVAMALLEGDPDLSAPESQGLRDALAARWAGRLGLARVG
;
A
#
# COMPACT_ATOMS: atom_id res chain seq x y z
N PRO A 1 -35.24 5.27 13.61
CA PRO A 1 -34.50 4.94 12.37
C PRO A 1 -34.23 3.44 12.32
N GLU A 2 -34.78 2.74 11.31
CA GLU A 2 -34.69 1.29 11.16
C GLU A 2 -33.64 0.94 10.09
N CYS A 3 -32.36 1.00 10.46
CA CYS A 3 -31.29 0.44 9.63
C CYS A 3 -30.89 -0.93 10.19
N SER A 4 -30.82 -1.95 9.33
CA SER A 4 -30.33 -3.27 9.74
C SER A 4 -28.80 -3.28 9.74
N VAL A 5 -28.25 -3.81 10.84
CA VAL A 5 -26.81 -3.82 11.13
C VAL A 5 -26.35 -5.26 11.27
N ALA A 6 -25.19 -5.58 10.68
CA ALA A 6 -24.49 -6.84 10.91
C ALA A 6 -23.08 -6.62 11.45
N LEU A 7 -22.54 -7.63 12.12
CA LEU A 7 -21.23 -7.60 12.78
C LEU A 7 -20.34 -8.75 12.28
N ILE A 8 -19.09 -8.44 11.92
CA ILE A 8 -18.06 -9.43 11.59
C ILE A 8 -16.80 -9.16 12.42
N HIS A 9 -16.32 -10.16 13.15
CA HIS A 9 -15.07 -10.09 13.89
C HIS A 9 -14.39 -11.46 13.97
N GLY A 10 -13.15 -11.53 14.45
CA GLY A 10 -12.34 -12.76 14.44
C GLY A 10 -12.97 -13.99 15.10
N ARG A 11 -13.95 -13.81 16.01
CA ARG A 11 -14.69 -14.93 16.65
C ARG A 11 -15.93 -15.40 15.88
N VAL A 12 -16.33 -14.75 14.79
CA VAL A 12 -17.47 -15.18 13.97
C VAL A 12 -17.02 -16.39 13.12
N PRO A 13 -17.72 -17.54 13.19
CA PRO A 13 -17.43 -18.71 12.37
C PRO A 13 -17.43 -18.38 10.88
N ALA A 14 -16.64 -19.11 10.09
CA ALA A 14 -16.50 -18.85 8.66
C ALA A 14 -17.84 -18.89 7.90
N ALA A 15 -18.67 -19.91 8.16
CA ALA A 15 -19.97 -20.07 7.52
C ALA A 15 -20.92 -18.89 7.83
N GLU A 16 -20.90 -18.40 9.06
CA GLU A 16 -21.72 -17.26 9.47
C GLU A 16 -21.23 -15.96 8.83
N ARG A 17 -19.90 -15.76 8.77
CA ARG A 17 -19.30 -14.63 8.07
C ARG A 17 -19.70 -14.60 6.60
N GLU A 18 -19.65 -15.73 5.90
CA GLU A 18 -20.07 -15.83 4.49
C GLU A 18 -21.56 -15.52 4.31
N ARG A 19 -22.41 -16.01 5.22
CA ARG A 19 -23.84 -15.69 5.24
C ARG A 19 -24.09 -14.19 5.39
N ILE A 20 -23.50 -13.56 6.41
CA ILE A 20 -23.62 -12.11 6.66
C ILE A 20 -23.13 -11.31 5.46
N MET A 21 -22.01 -11.71 4.87
CA MET A 21 -21.45 -11.03 3.70
C MET A 21 -22.37 -11.08 2.48
N ARG A 22 -23.01 -12.22 2.24
CA ARG A 22 -23.99 -12.37 1.16
C ARG A 22 -25.22 -11.49 1.43
N GLU A 23 -25.77 -11.55 2.63
CA GLU A 23 -26.92 -10.74 3.04
C GLU A 23 -26.63 -9.23 2.95
N PHE A 24 -25.41 -8.80 3.29
CA PHE A 24 -24.98 -7.41 3.11
C PHE A 24 -24.88 -7.01 1.63
N LYS A 25 -24.35 -7.88 0.75
CA LYS A 25 -24.29 -7.63 -0.70
C LYS A 25 -25.67 -7.52 -1.33
N GLU A 26 -26.62 -8.34 -0.87
CA GLU A 26 -28.02 -8.37 -1.31
C GLU A 26 -28.86 -7.21 -0.74
N GLY A 27 -28.29 -6.41 0.18
CA GLY A 27 -28.95 -5.25 0.78
C GLY A 27 -29.86 -5.57 1.96
N ALA A 28 -29.86 -6.81 2.45
CA ALA A 28 -30.59 -7.19 3.67
C ALA A 28 -30.02 -6.49 4.92
N TYR A 29 -28.72 -6.14 4.90
CA TYR A 29 -28.07 -5.25 5.85
C TYR A 29 -27.65 -3.95 5.18
N GLN A 30 -27.97 -2.80 5.80
CA GLN A 30 -27.50 -1.50 5.31
C GLN A 30 -26.16 -1.10 5.93
N ILE A 31 -25.82 -1.64 7.10
CA ILE A 31 -24.58 -1.33 7.81
C ILE A 31 -23.86 -2.63 8.18
N LEU A 32 -22.58 -2.70 7.85
CA LEU A 32 -21.69 -3.76 8.29
C LEU A 32 -20.59 -3.20 9.18
N VAL A 33 -20.51 -3.68 10.42
CA VAL A 33 -19.47 -3.34 11.37
C VAL A 33 -18.44 -4.46 11.38
N ALA A 34 -17.17 -4.14 11.15
CA ALA A 34 -16.11 -5.15 11.11
C ALA A 34 -14.82 -4.71 11.81
N THR A 35 -14.09 -5.69 12.37
CA THR A 35 -12.71 -5.45 12.84
C THR A 35 -11.69 -5.72 11.72
N THR A 36 -10.57 -5.01 11.77
CA THR A 36 -9.53 -5.04 10.72
C THR A 36 -8.71 -6.31 10.67
N VAL A 37 -8.77 -7.14 11.74
CA VAL A 37 -8.14 -8.47 11.79
C VAL A 37 -8.69 -9.40 10.71
N ILE A 38 -9.86 -9.08 10.17
CA ILE A 38 -10.37 -9.78 9.00
C ILE A 38 -10.15 -8.89 7.79
N GLU A 39 -9.08 -9.18 7.04
CA GLU A 39 -8.88 -8.72 5.66
C GLU A 39 -9.94 -9.35 4.74
N VAL A 40 -11.22 -9.17 5.06
CA VAL A 40 -12.26 -9.67 4.17
C VAL A 40 -12.09 -8.88 2.87
N GLY A 41 -11.79 -9.59 1.77
CA GLY A 41 -11.77 -9.07 0.40
C GLY A 41 -13.17 -8.64 -0.04
N ILE A 42 -13.73 -7.67 0.69
CA ILE A 42 -15.05 -7.11 0.52
C ILE A 42 -14.92 -6.09 -0.58
N ASP A 43 -15.05 -6.56 -1.80
CA ASP A 43 -15.50 -5.70 -2.89
C ASP A 43 -17.04 -5.72 -2.86
N VAL A 44 -17.63 -4.62 -2.37
CA VAL A 44 -19.08 -4.43 -2.36
C VAL A 44 -19.37 -3.19 -3.18
N ALA A 45 -19.77 -3.40 -4.44
CA ALA A 45 -20.11 -2.34 -5.38
C ALA A 45 -21.20 -1.40 -4.85
N ASN A 46 -22.10 -1.91 -3.99
CA ASN A 46 -23.20 -1.16 -3.39
C ASN A 46 -22.79 -0.33 -2.16
N ALA A 47 -21.58 -0.51 -1.63
CA ALA A 47 -21.10 0.24 -0.47
C ALA A 47 -20.57 1.61 -0.92
N THR A 48 -21.29 2.66 -0.56
CA THR A 48 -20.98 4.06 -0.93
C THR A 48 -20.31 4.83 0.20
N VAL A 49 -20.34 4.33 1.44
CA VAL A 49 -19.74 4.99 2.60
C VAL A 49 -18.88 4.00 3.37
N MET A 50 -17.63 4.39 3.63
CA MET A 50 -16.71 3.72 4.55
C MET A 50 -16.49 4.63 5.77
N VAL A 51 -16.54 4.05 6.97
CA VAL A 51 -16.17 4.74 8.21
C VAL A 51 -15.06 3.95 8.87
N ILE A 52 -13.92 4.59 9.09
CA ILE A 52 -12.76 3.99 9.76
C ILE A 52 -12.65 4.62 11.13
N GLU A 53 -13.08 3.88 12.15
CA GLU A 53 -12.89 4.22 13.56
C GLU A 53 -11.43 4.03 13.98
N HIS A 54 -10.93 4.93 14.82
CA HIS A 54 -9.53 4.97 15.25
C HIS A 54 -8.53 4.94 14.08
N ALA A 55 -8.78 5.76 13.05
CA ALA A 55 -7.99 5.80 11.83
C ALA A 55 -6.49 6.08 12.09
N GLU A 56 -6.16 6.76 13.18
CA GLU A 56 -4.78 7.06 13.59
C GLU A 56 -3.93 5.80 13.86
N ARG A 57 -4.55 4.66 14.15
CA ARG A 57 -3.86 3.41 14.50
C ARG A 57 -3.36 2.66 13.27
N PHE A 58 -3.81 3.06 12.09
CA PHE A 58 -3.47 2.40 10.83
C PHE A 58 -2.31 3.09 10.13
N GLY A 59 -1.50 2.29 9.44
CA GLY A 59 -0.52 2.82 8.49
C GLY A 59 -1.21 3.43 7.27
N LEU A 60 -0.54 4.36 6.59
CA LEU A 60 -1.13 5.07 5.46
C LEU A 60 -1.52 4.11 4.31
N SER A 61 -0.68 3.12 4.02
CA SER A 61 -0.98 2.08 3.02
C SER A 61 -2.19 1.21 3.39
N GLN A 62 -2.39 0.90 4.68
CA GLN A 62 -3.56 0.15 5.14
C GLN A 62 -4.84 0.97 4.98
N LEU A 63 -4.80 2.25 5.33
CA LEU A 63 -5.92 3.18 5.11
C LEU A 63 -6.28 3.25 3.62
N HIS A 64 -5.27 3.34 2.75
CA HIS A 64 -5.45 3.35 1.30
C HIS A 64 -6.16 2.09 0.80
N GLN A 65 -5.72 0.91 1.25
CA GLN A 65 -6.34 -0.37 0.90
C GLN A 65 -7.79 -0.47 1.42
N LEU A 66 -8.05 -0.03 2.65
CA LEU A 66 -9.40 -0.01 3.25
C LEU A 66 -10.33 0.91 2.45
N ARG A 67 -9.89 2.12 2.09
CA ARG A 67 -10.67 3.04 1.24
C ARG A 67 -11.02 2.42 -0.11
N GLY A 68 -10.10 1.65 -0.71
CA GLY A 68 -10.31 0.99 -2.01
C GLY A 68 -11.33 -0.15 -2.03
N ARG A 69 -11.92 -0.50 -0.87
CA ARG A 69 -12.99 -1.51 -0.75
C ARG A 69 -14.40 -0.96 -0.99
N VAL A 70 -14.56 0.35 -1.04
CA VAL A 70 -15.84 1.03 -1.35
C VAL A 70 -15.73 1.82 -2.64
N GLY A 71 -16.86 2.12 -3.28
CA GLY A 71 -16.89 2.98 -4.47
C GLY A 71 -16.48 2.32 -5.77
N ARG A 72 -16.74 1.02 -5.91
CA ARG A 72 -16.55 0.29 -7.18
C ARG A 72 -17.76 0.34 -8.11
N GLY A 73 -18.90 0.83 -7.62
CA GLY A 73 -20.09 1.10 -8.41
C GLY A 73 -20.08 2.49 -9.04
N ALA A 74 -21.15 2.83 -9.76
CA ALA A 74 -21.30 4.14 -10.42
C ALA A 74 -21.54 5.32 -9.45
N SER A 75 -21.83 5.04 -8.18
CA SER A 75 -22.13 6.06 -7.17
C SER A 75 -20.86 6.63 -6.54
N ALA A 76 -20.85 7.94 -6.28
CA ALA A 76 -19.76 8.59 -5.58
C ALA A 76 -19.59 8.00 -4.17
N ALA A 77 -18.40 7.48 -3.87
CA ALA A 77 -18.09 6.95 -2.55
C ALA A 77 -17.44 7.99 -1.65
N ARG A 78 -17.68 7.85 -0.34
CA ARG A 78 -17.09 8.67 0.71
C ARG A 78 -16.38 7.78 1.72
N CYS A 79 -15.20 8.19 2.16
CA CYS A 79 -14.47 7.56 3.23
C CYS A 79 -14.29 8.56 4.37
N LEU A 80 -14.86 8.24 5.53
CA LEU A 80 -14.81 9.05 6.74
C LEU A 80 -13.76 8.44 7.68
N LEU A 81 -12.80 9.27 8.08
CA LEU A 81 -11.75 8.89 9.02
C LEU A 81 -12.10 9.48 10.38
N VAL A 82 -12.41 8.63 11.34
CA VAL A 82 -12.68 9.04 12.72
C VAL A 82 -11.40 8.76 13.51
N ALA A 83 -10.84 9.81 14.10
CA ALA A 83 -9.57 9.73 14.80
C ALA A 83 -9.58 10.58 16.07
N ASP A 84 -8.85 10.13 17.08
CA ASP A 84 -8.56 10.94 18.25
C ASP A 84 -7.47 11.97 17.90
N TRP A 85 -7.80 13.25 18.02
CA TRP A 85 -6.88 14.32 17.69
C TRP A 85 -5.76 14.51 18.71
N ALA A 86 -5.84 13.92 19.92
CA ALA A 86 -4.79 13.98 20.93
C ALA A 86 -3.50 13.21 20.56
N GLN A 87 -3.45 12.60 19.38
CA GLN A 87 -2.41 11.68 18.94
C GLN A 87 -1.21 12.37 18.27
N SER A 88 -0.18 11.60 17.95
CA SER A 88 1.12 12.07 17.45
C SER A 88 1.01 12.93 16.18
N ARG A 89 2.00 13.82 15.98
CA ARG A 89 2.12 14.64 14.76
C ARG A 89 2.16 13.77 13.50
N GLU A 90 2.86 12.64 13.56
CA GLU A 90 2.96 11.66 12.47
C GLU A 90 1.59 11.09 12.08
N ALA A 91 0.77 10.71 13.06
CA ALA A 91 -0.57 10.19 12.79
C ALA A 91 -1.45 11.23 12.09
N ARG A 92 -1.40 12.48 12.54
CA ARG A 92 -2.14 13.59 11.90
C ARG A 92 -1.67 13.83 10.45
N GLU A 93 -0.37 13.74 10.21
CA GLU A 93 0.21 13.91 8.87
C GLU A 93 -0.25 12.80 7.91
N ARG A 94 -0.24 11.53 8.35
CA ARG A 94 -0.78 10.42 7.55
C ARG A 94 -2.26 10.62 7.21
N LEU A 95 -3.07 10.97 8.21
CA LEU A 95 -4.51 11.19 8.00
C LEU A 95 -4.77 12.35 7.03
N ARG A 96 -3.97 13.42 7.11
CA ARG A 96 -4.04 14.55 6.17
C ARG A 96 -3.72 14.13 4.74
N VAL A 97 -2.63 13.40 4.52
CA VAL A 97 -2.29 12.86 3.18
C VAL A 97 -3.44 12.02 2.62
N MET A 98 -4.06 11.19 3.47
CA MET A 98 -5.18 10.32 3.10
C MET A 98 -6.41 11.11 2.62
N THR A 99 -6.58 12.36 3.07
CA THR A 99 -7.66 13.27 2.64
C THR A 99 -7.32 14.12 1.42
N GLU A 100 -6.03 14.36 1.17
CA GLU A 100 -5.57 15.26 0.09
C GLU A 100 -5.49 14.57 -1.27
N THR A 101 -5.27 13.24 -1.30
CA THR A 101 -5.10 12.52 -2.56
C THR A 101 -5.65 11.09 -2.53
N THR A 102 -6.09 10.65 -3.71
CA THR A 102 -6.47 9.26 -3.98
C THR A 102 -5.40 8.47 -4.73
N ASP A 103 -4.38 9.15 -5.27
CA ASP A 103 -3.30 8.59 -6.07
C ASP A 103 -2.38 7.70 -5.22
N GLY A 104 -2.34 6.41 -5.56
CA GLY A 104 -1.58 5.41 -4.84
C GLY A 104 -0.07 5.65 -4.85
N LEU A 105 0.47 6.28 -5.91
CA LEU A 105 1.90 6.60 -5.98
C LEU A 105 2.26 7.69 -4.98
N ARG A 106 1.51 8.80 -4.97
CA ARG A 106 1.71 9.89 -4.01
C ARG A 106 1.54 9.44 -2.56
N ILE A 107 0.61 8.51 -2.33
CA ILE A 107 0.41 7.90 -1.02
C ILE A 107 1.63 7.07 -0.60
N ALA A 108 2.21 6.28 -1.51
CA ALA A 108 3.41 5.51 -1.23
C ALA A 108 4.63 6.40 -0.97
N GLU A 109 4.80 7.47 -1.74
CA GLU A 109 5.85 8.48 -1.53
C GLU A 109 5.73 9.15 -0.16
N ALA A 110 4.51 9.54 0.22
CA ALA A 110 4.24 10.13 1.52
C ALA A 110 4.44 9.13 2.68
N ASP A 111 4.03 7.87 2.53
CA ASP A 111 4.28 6.83 3.56
C ASP A 111 5.79 6.65 3.78
N LEU A 112 6.58 6.65 2.69
CA LEU A 112 8.05 6.58 2.75
C LEU A 112 8.65 7.82 3.44
N ALA A 113 8.18 9.01 3.10
CA ALA A 113 8.65 10.25 3.71
C ALA A 113 8.36 10.30 5.22
N ILE A 114 7.16 9.90 5.62
CA ILE A 114 6.70 9.91 7.01
C ILE A 114 7.46 8.87 7.85
N ARG A 115 7.66 7.65 7.33
CA ARG A 115 8.43 6.59 8.03
C ARG A 115 9.92 6.90 8.10
N GLY A 116 10.41 7.74 7.19
CA GLY A 116 11.83 8.05 7.03
C GLY A 116 12.65 6.89 6.46
N PRO A 117 13.83 7.17 5.91
CA PRO A 117 14.69 6.19 5.25
C PRO A 117 15.19 5.06 6.19
N GLY A 118 15.18 5.28 7.51
CA GLY A 118 15.66 4.31 8.50
C GLY A 118 14.72 3.12 8.76
N ALA A 119 13.43 3.23 8.45
CA ALA A 119 12.46 2.14 8.68
C ALA A 119 12.43 1.11 7.53
N MET A 120 12.69 1.53 6.29
CA MET A 120 12.85 0.63 5.13
C MET A 120 14.18 -0.15 5.16
N LEU A 121 15.20 0.40 5.83
CA LEU A 121 16.55 -0.21 5.92
C LEU A 121 16.70 -1.20 7.09
N GLY A 122 15.61 -1.56 7.77
CA GLY A 122 15.58 -2.75 8.61
C GLY A 122 16.44 -2.66 9.88
N THR A 123 15.94 -1.95 10.89
CA THR A 123 15.91 -2.59 12.21
C THR A 123 14.77 -3.64 12.17
N ARG A 124 14.94 -4.91 11.76
CA ARG A 124 16.09 -5.82 11.72
C ARG A 124 15.91 -6.86 10.59
N GLN A 125 16.34 -6.57 9.37
CA GLN A 125 16.60 -7.66 8.44
C GLN A 125 17.74 -7.26 7.50
N SER A 126 18.90 -7.83 7.83
CA SER A 126 20.15 -7.85 7.06
C SER A 126 19.89 -8.05 5.57
N GLY A 127 19.95 -6.99 4.75
CA GLY A 127 19.66 -7.19 3.34
C GLY A 127 19.74 -6.02 2.36
N VAL A 128 19.88 -4.76 2.77
CA VAL A 128 20.02 -3.63 1.82
C VAL A 128 21.33 -2.91 2.11
N PRO A 129 22.16 -2.56 1.11
CA PRO A 129 23.39 -1.83 1.38
C PRO A 129 22.98 -0.48 1.97
N ASP A 130 23.59 -0.09 3.09
CA ASP A 130 23.41 1.25 3.63
C ASP A 130 23.72 2.25 2.51
N PHE A 131 22.70 2.96 2.02
CA PHE A 131 22.92 4.16 1.22
C PHE A 131 23.47 5.23 2.16
N ARG A 132 24.78 5.15 2.47
CA ARG A 132 25.45 6.04 3.42
C ARG A 132 25.50 7.50 2.94
N VAL A 133 25.05 7.81 1.72
CA VAL A 133 25.15 9.14 1.09
C VAL A 133 23.91 9.55 0.25
N ALA A 134 23.03 8.62 -0.15
CA ALA A 134 21.90 8.93 -1.04
C ALA A 134 20.59 9.09 -0.24
N ASN A 135 19.86 10.17 -0.48
CA ASN A 135 18.55 10.41 0.13
C ASN A 135 17.49 10.21 -0.96
N ILE A 136 16.78 9.09 -0.88
CA ILE A 136 15.77 8.64 -1.86
C ILE A 136 14.72 9.74 -2.14
N LEU A 137 14.39 10.58 -1.15
CA LEU A 137 13.43 11.67 -1.32
C LEU A 137 14.03 12.88 -2.05
N ARG A 138 15.30 13.21 -1.80
CA ARG A 138 15.99 14.32 -2.47
C ARG A 138 16.40 13.94 -3.90
N ASP A 139 16.81 12.70 -4.06
CA ASP A 139 17.42 12.20 -5.28
C ASP A 139 16.36 11.54 -6.20
N GLN A 140 15.07 11.80 -5.96
CA GLN A 140 13.95 11.21 -6.71
C GLN A 140 14.05 11.51 -8.21
N ALA A 141 14.39 12.74 -8.60
CA ALA A 141 14.58 13.10 -10.00
C ALA A 141 15.71 12.28 -10.65
N LEU A 142 16.82 12.11 -9.92
CA LEU A 142 17.95 11.29 -10.36
C LEU A 142 17.58 9.80 -10.44
N LEU A 143 16.75 9.30 -9.53
CA LEU A 143 16.26 7.92 -9.56
C LEU A 143 15.30 7.67 -10.73
N HIS A 144 14.44 8.64 -11.06
CA HIS A 144 13.59 8.56 -12.25
C HIS A 144 14.42 8.58 -13.53
N GLU A 145 15.39 9.49 -13.64
CA GLU A 145 16.30 9.56 -14.79
C GLU A 145 17.11 8.26 -14.94
N ALA A 146 17.65 7.74 -13.84
CA ALA A 146 18.37 6.46 -13.85
C ALA A 146 17.47 5.29 -14.27
N ARG A 147 16.20 5.27 -13.84
CA ARG A 147 15.23 4.25 -14.26
C ARG A 147 14.93 4.36 -15.74
N ASP A 148 14.69 5.55 -16.26
CA ASP A 148 14.32 5.75 -17.65
C ASP A 148 15.48 5.37 -18.58
N VAL A 149 16.74 5.70 -18.20
CA VAL A 149 17.95 5.23 -18.89
C VAL A 149 18.07 3.70 -18.84
N ALA A 150 17.80 3.08 -17.69
CA ALA A 150 17.86 1.63 -17.56
C ALA A 150 16.78 0.93 -18.42
N MET A 151 15.57 1.47 -18.47
CA MET A 151 14.49 0.94 -19.32
C MET A 151 14.82 1.06 -20.80
N ALA A 152 15.30 2.22 -21.25
CA ALA A 152 15.72 2.42 -22.64
C ALA A 152 16.86 1.46 -23.05
N LEU A 153 17.80 1.19 -22.14
CA LEU A 153 18.86 0.22 -22.37
C LEU A 153 18.28 -1.21 -22.52
N LEU A 154 17.36 -1.59 -21.63
CA LEU A 154 16.74 -2.93 -21.65
C LEU A 154 15.78 -3.12 -22.82
N GLU A 155 15.20 -2.07 -23.39
CA GLU A 155 14.41 -2.16 -24.63
C GLU A 155 15.29 -2.56 -25.83
N GLY A 156 16.54 -2.09 -25.88
CA GLY A 156 17.48 -2.40 -26.96
C GLY A 156 18.29 -3.68 -26.72
N ASP A 157 18.59 -4.00 -25.46
CA ASP A 157 19.40 -5.16 -25.07
C ASP A 157 18.88 -5.77 -23.75
N PRO A 158 17.75 -6.52 -23.81
CA PRO A 158 17.07 -7.06 -22.63
C PRO A 158 17.96 -7.98 -21.78
N ASP A 159 18.82 -8.75 -22.44
CA ASP A 159 19.72 -9.71 -21.80
C ASP A 159 21.09 -9.11 -21.47
N LEU A 160 21.27 -7.80 -21.72
CA LEU A 160 22.53 -7.07 -21.60
C LEU A 160 23.68 -7.77 -22.36
N SER A 161 23.35 -8.47 -23.45
CA SER A 161 24.23 -9.35 -24.22
C SER A 161 25.18 -8.62 -25.16
N ALA A 162 24.90 -7.35 -25.47
CA ALA A 162 25.70 -6.56 -26.39
C ALA A 162 27.12 -6.33 -25.84
N PRO A 163 28.13 -6.20 -26.73
CA PRO A 163 29.51 -5.90 -26.32
C PRO A 163 29.62 -4.62 -25.47
N GLU A 164 28.77 -3.63 -25.76
CA GLU A 164 28.73 -2.34 -25.07
C GLU A 164 28.18 -2.45 -23.64
N SER A 165 27.29 -3.42 -23.39
CA SER A 165 26.66 -3.70 -22.10
C SER A 165 27.54 -4.56 -21.17
N GLN A 166 28.66 -5.10 -21.67
CA GLN A 166 29.54 -6.01 -20.94
C GLN A 166 30.03 -5.40 -19.61
N GLY A 167 30.49 -4.14 -19.63
CA GLY A 167 30.98 -3.47 -18.43
C GLY A 167 29.89 -3.25 -17.37
N LEU A 168 28.65 -2.99 -17.81
CA LEU A 168 27.50 -2.88 -16.91
C LEU A 168 27.15 -4.24 -16.31
N ARG A 169 27.13 -5.32 -17.10
CA ARG A 169 26.89 -6.67 -16.59
C ARG A 169 27.92 -7.07 -15.54
N ASP A 170 29.19 -6.81 -15.80
CA ASP A 170 30.28 -7.16 -14.89
C ASP A 170 30.18 -6.36 -13.58
N ALA A 171 29.83 -5.06 -13.67
CA ALA A 171 29.56 -4.23 -12.50
C ALA A 171 28.34 -4.70 -11.69
N LEU A 172 27.25 -5.09 -12.36
CA LEU A 172 26.06 -5.66 -11.72
C LEU A 172 26.39 -6.99 -11.03
N ALA A 173 27.12 -7.88 -11.70
CA ALA A 173 27.55 -9.15 -11.15
C ALA A 173 28.46 -8.95 -9.93
N ALA A 174 29.46 -8.08 -10.02
CA ALA A 174 30.38 -7.80 -8.93
C ALA A 174 29.70 -7.18 -7.69
N ARG A 175 28.74 -6.26 -7.91
CA ARG A 175 28.10 -5.49 -6.84
C ARG A 175 26.90 -6.19 -6.21
N TRP A 176 26.29 -7.16 -6.91
CA TRP A 176 25.13 -7.94 -6.43
C TRP A 176 25.36 -9.47 -6.40
N ALA A 177 26.61 -9.93 -6.50
CA ALA A 177 26.99 -11.33 -6.27
C ALA A 177 26.45 -11.82 -4.91
N GLY A 178 25.42 -12.68 -4.95
CA GLY A 178 24.74 -13.23 -3.77
C GLY A 178 23.28 -12.82 -3.61
N ARG A 179 22.83 -11.67 -4.15
CA ARG A 179 21.41 -11.24 -4.09
C ARG A 179 20.62 -11.47 -5.37
N LEU A 180 21.29 -11.44 -6.53
CA LEU A 180 20.66 -11.74 -7.83
C LEU A 180 20.23 -13.21 -7.99
N GLY A 181 20.70 -14.12 -7.11
CA GLY A 181 20.20 -15.50 -7.08
C GLY A 181 18.71 -15.61 -6.75
N LEU A 182 18.12 -14.59 -6.12
CA LEU A 182 16.69 -14.53 -5.81
C LEU A 182 15.83 -13.91 -6.93
N ALA A 183 16.45 -13.19 -7.89
CA ALA A 183 15.75 -12.59 -9.02
C ALA A 183 15.72 -13.52 -10.26
N ARG A 184 16.43 -14.66 -10.21
CA ARG A 184 16.28 -15.78 -11.16
C ARG A 184 15.24 -16.77 -10.66
N VAL A 185 14.00 -16.33 -10.47
CA VAL A 185 12.85 -17.23 -10.36
C VAL A 185 11.69 -16.62 -11.12
N GLY A 186 11.40 -17.20 -12.29
CA GLY A 186 10.08 -17.21 -12.95
C GLY A 186 9.55 -15.88 -13.45
#